data_AF-F4XM61-F1
#
_entry.id   AF-F4XM61-F1
#
_cell.length_a   1.000
_cell.length_b   1.000
_cell.length_c   1.000
_cell.angle_alpha   90.00
_cell.angle_beta   90.00
_cell.angle_gamma   90.00
#
_symmetry.space_group_name_H-M   'P 1'
#
loop_
_entity.id
_entity.type
_entity.pdbx_description
1 polymer ?
#
loop_
_entity_poly.entity_id
_entity_poly.type
_entity_poly.pdbx_seq_one_letter_code
_entity_poly.pdbx_strand_id
1 'polypeptide(L)'
;MGWVSDYQEALEPFNQMLFLVRTLQYQLKHQGFNQHSKTDFIKQTADLTLSKRLEDFLAKLIAYIDHETTALPPNQPLLASSDLIESVFGKYKLFSQRSSLKHMGHLLLTLPLLTTQLTSELVKTAMETVSFCDVQHWYRQHFGESPLAKRRAIFQTTKIDI
;
A
#
# COMPACT_ATOMS: atom_id res chain seq x y z
N MET A 1 43.19 -3.06 -5.28
CA MET A 1 41.98 -3.16 -4.44
C MET A 1 42.23 -4.13 -3.27
N GLY A 2 43.27 -3.90 -2.45
CA GLY A 2 43.63 -4.80 -1.34
C GLY A 2 43.04 -4.38 0.00
N TRP A 3 42.91 -3.06 0.22
CA TRP A 3 42.42 -2.50 1.48
C TRP A 3 40.99 -2.89 1.85
N VAL A 4 40.16 -3.29 0.87
CA VAL A 4 38.75 -3.68 1.11
C VAL A 4 38.65 -5.07 1.76
N SER A 5 39.58 -5.98 1.42
CA SER A 5 39.63 -7.33 1.99
C SER A 5 39.90 -7.30 3.50
N ASP A 6 40.64 -6.29 3.98
CA ASP A 6 40.94 -6.10 5.39
C ASP A 6 39.70 -5.76 6.24
N TYR A 7 38.61 -5.31 5.61
CA TYR A 7 37.35 -4.99 6.30
C TYR A 7 36.32 -6.12 6.22
N GLN A 8 36.61 -7.24 5.55
CA GLN A 8 35.63 -8.30 5.33
C GLN A 8 35.04 -8.84 6.64
N GLU A 9 35.88 -9.12 7.64
CA GLU A 9 35.42 -9.57 8.97
C GLU A 9 34.65 -8.47 9.72
N ALA A 10 35.09 -7.21 9.59
CA ALA A 10 34.43 -6.07 10.22
C ALA A 10 33.04 -5.78 9.61
N LEU A 11 32.80 -6.20 8.37
CA LEU A 11 31.53 -6.02 7.65
C LEU A 11 30.48 -7.08 8.00
N GLU A 12 30.89 -8.25 8.50
CA GLU A 12 29.97 -9.35 8.77
C GLU A 12 28.83 -8.97 9.74
N PRO A 13 29.09 -8.30 10.88
CA PRO A 13 28.01 -7.85 11.77
C PRO A 13 27.05 -6.85 11.12
N PHE A 14 27.54 -5.99 10.21
CA PHE A 14 26.69 -5.06 9.47
C PHE A 14 25.81 -5.78 8.45
N ASN A 15 26.35 -6.80 7.79
CA ASN A 15 25.60 -7.64 6.87
C ASN A 15 24.46 -8.37 7.59
N GLN A 16 24.76 -8.97 8.76
CA GLN A 16 23.76 -9.60 9.61
C GLN A 16 22.70 -8.61 10.11
N MET A 17 23.10 -7.40 10.52
CA MET A 17 22.16 -6.34 10.91
C MET A 17 21.23 -5.94 9.75
N LEU A 18 21.78 -5.76 8.55
CA LEU A 18 21.01 -5.46 7.34
C LEU A 18 20.07 -6.60 6.98
N PHE A 19 20.51 -7.86 7.14
CA PHE A 19 19.67 -9.02 6.94
C PHE A 19 18.44 -8.99 7.85
N LEU A 20 18.62 -8.78 9.16
CA LEU A 20 17.52 -8.69 10.12
C LEU A 20 16.50 -7.61 9.73
N VAL A 21 16.99 -6.40 9.40
CA VAL A 21 16.13 -5.27 9.02
C VAL A 21 15.39 -5.55 7.71
N ARG A 22 16.09 -6.08 6.69
CA ARG A 22 15.50 -6.35 5.37
C ARG A 22 14.48 -7.49 5.43
N THR A 23 14.74 -8.53 6.21
CA THR A 23 13.80 -9.63 6.45
C THR A 23 12.50 -9.09 7.06
N LEU A 24 12.62 -8.27 8.11
CA LEU A 24 11.44 -7.64 8.73
C LEU A 24 10.70 -6.72 7.76
N GLN A 25 11.41 -5.83 7.06
CA GLN A 25 10.81 -4.92 6.08
C GLN A 25 10.09 -5.68 4.97
N TYR A 26 10.69 -6.74 4.44
CA TYR A 26 10.10 -7.55 3.40
C TYR A 26 8.80 -8.19 3.89
N GLN A 27 8.83 -8.84 5.06
CA GLN A 27 7.67 -9.46 5.67
C GLN A 27 6.53 -8.44 5.86
N LEU A 28 6.82 -7.31 6.51
CA LEU A 28 5.83 -6.27 6.81
C LEU A 28 5.26 -5.60 5.55
N LYS A 29 6.05 -5.45 4.48
CA LYS A 29 5.57 -4.91 3.19
C LYS A 29 4.59 -5.84 2.48
N HIS A 30 4.69 -7.15 2.67
CA HIS A 30 3.84 -8.13 1.99
C HIS A 30 2.63 -8.55 2.83
N GLN A 31 2.78 -8.60 4.15
CA GLN A 31 1.77 -9.16 5.05
C GLN A 31 1.17 -8.12 6.02
N GLY A 32 1.73 -6.91 6.06
CA GLY A 32 1.43 -5.93 7.11
C GLY A 32 1.85 -6.41 8.50
N PHE A 33 1.51 -5.63 9.52
CA PHE A 33 1.50 -6.12 10.89
C PHE A 33 0.25 -6.96 11.11
N ASN A 34 0.43 -8.16 11.66
CA ASN A 34 -0.64 -9.09 11.98
C ASN A 34 -0.22 -9.97 13.18
N GLN A 35 -1.14 -10.79 13.67
CA GLN A 35 -0.92 -11.63 14.86
C GLN A 35 0.22 -12.65 14.71
N HIS A 36 0.58 -13.02 13.48
CA HIS A 36 1.67 -13.95 13.19
C HIS A 36 3.01 -13.25 12.97
N SER A 37 3.04 -11.91 12.86
CA SER A 37 4.24 -11.16 12.47
C SER A 37 5.46 -11.49 13.34
N LYS A 38 5.27 -11.57 14.67
CA LYS A 38 6.32 -11.93 15.62
C LYS A 38 6.83 -13.36 15.42
N THR A 39 5.92 -14.32 15.35
CA THR A 39 6.23 -15.74 15.22
C THR A 39 6.96 -16.02 13.90
N ASP A 40 6.51 -15.41 12.82
CA ASP A 40 7.11 -15.57 11.50
C ASP A 40 8.51 -14.95 11.44
N PHE A 41 8.68 -13.77 12.04
CA PHE A 41 10.00 -13.12 12.09
C PHE A 41 11.01 -13.96 12.89
N ILE A 42 10.61 -14.47 14.06
CA ILE A 42 11.45 -15.35 14.89
C ILE A 42 11.87 -16.60 14.09
N LYS A 43 10.94 -17.24 13.38
CA LYS A 43 11.23 -18.41 12.53
C LYS A 43 12.23 -18.08 11.43
N GLN A 44 12.08 -16.92 10.76
CA GLN A 44 12.98 -16.49 9.69
C GLN A 44 14.40 -16.16 10.16
N THR A 45 14.58 -15.88 11.45
CA THR A 45 15.87 -15.52 12.06
C THR A 45 16.47 -16.61 12.95
N ALA A 46 15.83 -17.77 13.07
CA ALA A 46 16.19 -18.81 14.04
C ALA A 46 17.57 -19.42 13.81
N ASP A 47 17.98 -19.56 12.54
CA ASP A 47 19.24 -20.22 12.16
C ASP A 47 20.46 -19.27 12.19
N LEU A 48 20.28 -18.01 12.56
CA LEU A 48 21.36 -17.03 12.58
C LEU A 48 22.23 -17.20 13.82
N THR A 49 23.54 -17.37 13.62
CA THR A 49 24.52 -17.26 14.70
C THR A 49 24.88 -15.80 14.88
N LEU A 50 24.40 -15.18 15.96
CA LEU A 50 24.53 -13.76 16.22
C LEU A 50 25.54 -13.49 17.35
N SER A 51 26.26 -12.36 17.22
CA SER A 51 27.00 -11.81 18.35
C SER A 51 26.03 -11.25 19.40
N LYS A 52 26.49 -11.10 20.65
CA LYS A 52 25.65 -10.58 21.74
C LYS A 52 24.95 -9.26 21.41
N ARG A 53 25.67 -8.34 20.74
CA ARG A 53 25.13 -7.06 20.28
C ARG A 53 23.97 -7.21 19.30
N LEU A 54 24.06 -8.19 18.40
CA LEU A 54 23.01 -8.46 17.41
C LEU A 54 21.82 -9.20 18.01
N GLU A 55 22.03 -10.03 19.03
CA GLU A 55 20.92 -10.59 19.82
C GLU A 55 20.12 -9.48 20.50
N ASP A 56 20.80 -8.50 21.12
CA ASP A 56 20.13 -7.36 21.76
C ASP A 56 19.37 -6.50 20.73
N PHE A 57 19.91 -6.39 19.52
CA PHE A 57 19.23 -5.72 18.41
C PHE A 57 18.00 -6.50 17.93
N LEU A 58 18.12 -7.81 17.75
CA LEU A 58 17.01 -8.70 17.40
C LEU A 58 15.89 -8.61 18.46
N ALA A 59 16.24 -8.62 19.74
CA ALA A 59 15.28 -8.47 20.83
C ALA A 59 14.51 -7.14 20.75
N LYS A 60 15.17 -6.03 20.37
CA LYS A 60 14.51 -4.74 20.14
C LYS A 60 13.54 -4.79 18.96
N LEU A 61 13.90 -5.46 17.87
CA LEU A 61 12.99 -5.63 16.72
C LEU A 61 11.77 -6.46 17.11
N ILE A 62 11.97 -7.55 17.86
CA ILE A 62 10.86 -8.39 18.34
C ILE A 62 9.95 -7.59 19.27
N ALA A 63 10.51 -6.83 20.21
CA ALA A 63 9.72 -5.97 21.11
C ALA A 63 8.92 -4.90 20.35
N TYR A 64 9.50 -4.33 19.28
CA TYR A 64 8.80 -3.40 18.41
C TYR A 64 7.60 -4.06 17.71
N ILE A 65 7.78 -5.26 17.13
CA ILE A 65 6.68 -6.01 16.50
C ILE A 65 5.59 -6.33 17.53
N ASP A 66 5.97 -6.76 18.73
CA ASP A 66 5.05 -7.06 19.81
C ASP A 66 4.20 -5.84 20.19
N HIS A 67 4.84 -4.68 20.33
CA HIS A 67 4.17 -3.42 20.62
C HIS A 67 3.14 -3.04 19.54
N GLU A 68 3.54 -3.07 18.27
CA GLU A 68 2.67 -2.72 17.14
C GLU A 68 1.52 -3.73 16.93
N THR A 69 1.70 -4.98 17.37
CA THR A 69 0.70 -6.05 17.19
C THR A 69 -0.24 -6.22 18.37
N THR A 70 0.09 -5.72 19.56
CA THR A 70 -0.66 -5.96 20.80
C THR A 70 -2.13 -5.51 20.72
N ALA A 71 -2.40 -4.37 20.09
CA ALA A 71 -3.74 -3.79 20.00
C ALA A 71 -4.45 -4.13 18.67
N LEU A 72 -3.88 -4.99 17.83
CA LEU A 72 -4.45 -5.25 16.50
C LEU A 72 -5.70 -6.14 16.57
N PRO A 73 -6.78 -5.76 15.88
CA PRO A 73 -7.93 -6.63 15.74
C PRO A 73 -7.56 -7.91 14.96
N PRO A 74 -8.18 -9.06 15.30
CA PRO A 74 -7.95 -10.29 14.56
C PRO A 74 -8.34 -10.12 13.09
N ASN A 75 -7.53 -10.72 12.20
CA ASN A 75 -7.77 -10.78 10.76
C ASN A 75 -7.81 -9.41 10.03
N GLN A 76 -7.22 -8.36 10.61
CA GLN A 76 -7.07 -7.06 9.97
C GLN A 76 -5.60 -6.62 10.00
N PRO A 77 -4.81 -6.98 8.97
CA PRO A 77 -3.43 -6.56 8.89
C PRO A 77 -3.31 -5.04 8.80
N LEU A 78 -2.40 -4.45 9.59
CA LEU A 78 -2.10 -3.02 9.54
C LEU A 78 -0.98 -2.75 8.54
N LEU A 79 -1.14 -1.71 7.72
CA LEU A 79 -0.10 -1.28 6.78
C LEU A 79 1.13 -0.79 7.53
N ALA A 80 2.30 -1.36 7.21
CA ALA A 80 3.54 -1.05 7.92
C ALA A 80 4.30 0.17 7.35
N SER A 81 3.96 0.65 6.15
CA SER A 81 4.65 1.77 5.50
C SER A 81 3.77 2.49 4.48
N SER A 82 4.00 3.80 4.32
CA SER A 82 3.38 4.62 3.28
C SER A 82 3.85 4.26 1.87
N ASP A 83 5.00 3.61 1.72
CA ASP A 83 5.54 3.17 0.42
C ASP A 83 4.50 2.38 -0.39
N LEU A 84 3.65 1.60 0.30
CA LEU A 84 2.57 0.84 -0.33
C LEU A 84 1.52 1.76 -0.96
N ILE A 85 1.12 2.81 -0.25
CA ILE A 85 0.18 3.83 -0.72
C ILE A 85 0.81 4.63 -1.86
N GLU A 86 2.08 5.01 -1.74
CA GLU A 86 2.83 5.72 -2.76
C GLU A 86 2.97 4.88 -4.04
N SER A 87 3.21 3.58 -3.92
CA SER A 87 3.25 2.64 -5.04
C SER A 87 1.91 2.54 -5.76
N VAL A 88 0.80 2.46 -5.01
CA VAL A 88 -0.57 2.49 -5.57
C VAL A 88 -0.83 3.80 -6.30
N PHE A 89 -0.45 4.95 -5.74
CA PHE A 89 -0.58 6.24 -6.42
C PHE A 89 0.36 6.38 -7.62
N GLY A 90 1.53 5.74 -7.60
CA GLY A 90 2.42 5.64 -8.76
C GLY A 90 1.75 4.92 -9.92
N LYS A 91 1.19 3.73 -9.67
CA LYS A 91 0.41 2.96 -10.66
C LYS A 91 -0.79 3.76 -11.18
N TYR A 92 -1.49 4.44 -10.27
CA TYR A 92 -2.60 5.31 -10.61
C TYR A 92 -2.20 6.43 -11.57
N LYS A 93 -1.09 7.13 -11.30
CA LYS A 93 -0.58 8.19 -12.18
C LYS A 93 -0.32 7.64 -13.59
N LEU A 94 0.35 6.49 -13.71
CA LEU A 94 0.60 5.84 -15.00
C LEU A 94 -0.69 5.47 -15.74
N PHE A 95 -1.70 4.98 -15.02
CA PHE A 95 -3.01 4.66 -15.60
C PHE A 95 -3.74 5.93 -16.06
N SER A 96 -3.82 6.94 -15.20
CA SER A 96 -4.55 8.19 -15.46
C SER A 96 -3.97 9.01 -16.62
N GLN A 97 -2.66 8.92 -16.88
CA GLN A 97 -2.00 9.59 -18.02
C GLN A 97 -2.60 9.20 -19.37
N ARG A 98 -3.17 7.99 -19.49
CA ARG A 98 -3.79 7.49 -20.72
C ARG A 98 -5.26 7.92 -20.86
N SER A 99 -5.84 8.50 -19.82
CA SER A 99 -7.24 8.91 -19.80
C SER A 99 -7.40 10.37 -20.17
N SER A 100 -8.44 10.69 -20.95
CA SER A 100 -8.87 12.07 -21.18
C SER A 100 -9.46 12.71 -19.91
N LEU A 101 -9.82 11.90 -18.91
CA LEU A 101 -10.36 12.34 -17.62
C LEU A 101 -9.23 12.74 -16.67
N LYS A 102 -8.89 14.03 -16.68
CA LYS A 102 -7.83 14.60 -15.84
C LYS A 102 -8.21 14.82 -14.37
N HIS A 103 -9.45 14.53 -13.97
CA HIS A 103 -9.92 14.76 -12.61
C HIS A 103 -9.82 13.50 -11.77
N MET A 104 -9.02 13.58 -10.70
CA MET A 104 -8.71 12.44 -9.84
C MET A 104 -9.97 11.76 -9.29
N GLY A 105 -10.99 12.54 -8.90
CA GLY A 105 -12.25 12.02 -8.36
C GLY A 105 -12.97 11.05 -9.30
N HIS A 106 -12.91 11.23 -10.63
CA HIS A 106 -13.58 10.32 -11.56
C HIS A 106 -12.92 8.95 -11.67
N LEU A 107 -11.62 8.88 -11.37
CA LEU A 107 -10.84 7.64 -11.44
C LEU A 107 -10.52 7.10 -10.04
N LEU A 108 -11.03 7.69 -8.97
CA LEU A 108 -10.70 7.25 -7.61
C LEU A 108 -11.10 5.79 -7.38
N LEU A 109 -12.27 5.39 -7.90
CA LEU A 109 -12.76 4.01 -7.82
C LEU A 109 -11.94 3.02 -8.65
N THR A 110 -10.97 3.48 -9.45
CA THR A 110 -10.02 2.58 -10.13
C THR A 110 -8.83 2.22 -9.23
N LEU A 111 -8.59 2.94 -8.12
CA LEU A 111 -7.50 2.62 -7.19
C LEU A 111 -7.58 1.19 -6.63
N PRO A 112 -8.75 0.72 -6.12
CA PRO A 112 -8.86 -0.66 -5.64
C PRO A 112 -8.58 -1.69 -6.74
N LEU A 113 -8.95 -1.39 -7.99
CA LEU A 113 -8.70 -2.26 -9.13
C LEU A 113 -7.20 -2.45 -9.44
N LEU A 114 -6.33 -1.55 -8.97
CA LEU A 114 -4.87 -1.69 -9.12
C LEU A 114 -4.26 -2.76 -8.18
N THR A 115 -5.03 -3.17 -7.17
CA THR A 115 -4.63 -4.17 -6.17
C THR A 115 -5.51 -5.42 -6.20
N THR A 116 -6.68 -5.37 -6.83
CA THR A 116 -7.60 -6.49 -6.93
C THR A 116 -7.28 -7.37 -8.13
N GLN A 117 -7.31 -8.69 -7.93
CA GLN A 117 -7.33 -9.63 -9.03
C GLN A 117 -8.71 -9.60 -9.71
N LEU A 118 -8.75 -9.12 -10.95
CA LEU A 118 -9.98 -9.10 -11.75
C LEU A 118 -10.30 -10.52 -12.25
N THR A 119 -11.40 -11.09 -11.76
CA THR A 119 -11.94 -12.37 -12.23
C THR A 119 -13.29 -12.17 -12.92
N SER A 120 -13.69 -13.14 -13.74
CA SER A 120 -14.99 -13.11 -14.43
C SER A 120 -16.15 -13.06 -13.44
N GLU A 121 -16.04 -13.80 -12.33
CA GLU A 121 -17.03 -13.85 -11.26
C GLU A 121 -17.16 -12.49 -10.59
N LEU A 122 -16.04 -11.83 -10.25
CA LEU A 122 -16.04 -10.50 -9.65
C LEU A 122 -16.72 -9.48 -10.56
N VAL A 123 -16.38 -9.49 -11.85
CA VAL A 123 -16.97 -8.57 -12.84
C VAL A 123 -18.47 -8.83 -12.97
N LYS A 124 -18.89 -10.09 -13.07
CA LYS A 124 -20.32 -10.45 -13.13
C LYS A 124 -21.07 -9.96 -11.90
N THR A 125 -20.56 -10.25 -10.70
CA THR A 125 -21.18 -9.81 -9.44
C THR A 125 -21.27 -8.29 -9.37
N ALA A 126 -20.22 -7.56 -9.75
CA ALA A 126 -20.26 -6.10 -9.78
C ALA A 126 -21.33 -5.56 -10.73
N MET A 127 -21.46 -6.14 -11.93
CA MET A 127 -22.48 -5.75 -12.91
C MET A 127 -23.91 -6.07 -12.46
N GLU A 128 -24.10 -7.15 -11.70
CA GLU A 128 -25.41 -7.57 -11.18
C GLU A 128 -25.83 -6.80 -9.91
N THR A 129 -24.86 -6.26 -9.15
CA THR A 129 -25.12 -5.64 -7.83
C THR A 129 -25.04 -4.12 -7.82
N VAL A 130 -24.27 -3.52 -8.72
CA VAL A 130 -24.03 -2.08 -8.75
C VAL A 130 -24.42 -1.53 -10.12
N SER A 131 -25.43 -0.67 -10.15
CA SER A 131 -25.83 0.01 -11.37
C SER A 131 -24.97 1.24 -11.64
N PHE A 132 -24.97 1.70 -12.89
CA PHE A 132 -24.34 2.97 -13.25
C PHE A 132 -24.94 4.17 -12.48
N CYS A 133 -26.24 4.12 -12.17
CA CYS A 133 -26.92 5.16 -11.40
C CYS A 133 -26.36 5.25 -9.97
N ASP A 134 -26.05 4.12 -9.34
CA ASP A 134 -25.49 4.07 -7.99
C ASP A 134 -24.11 4.73 -7.97
N VAL A 135 -23.25 4.40 -8.94
CA VAL A 135 -21.92 5.00 -9.08
C VAL A 135 -22.02 6.51 -9.30
N GLN A 136 -22.95 6.96 -10.14
CA GLN A 136 -23.15 8.38 -10.40
C GLN A 136 -23.68 9.11 -9.16
N HIS A 137 -24.59 8.51 -8.41
CA HIS A 137 -25.12 9.06 -7.17
C HIS A 137 -24.01 9.20 -6.12
N TRP A 138 -23.24 8.13 -5.90
CA TRP A 138 -22.08 8.15 -5.00
C TRP A 138 -21.08 9.25 -5.39
N TYR A 139 -20.77 9.37 -6.69
CA TYR A 139 -19.86 10.41 -7.18
C TYR A 139 -20.39 11.81 -6.84
N ARG A 140 -21.67 12.09 -7.10
CA ARG A 140 -22.28 13.40 -6.79
C ARG A 140 -22.30 13.69 -5.29
N GLN A 141 -22.55 12.67 -4.46
CA GLN A 141 -22.56 12.81 -3.01
C GLN A 141 -21.18 13.19 -2.46
N HIS A 142 -20.09 12.62 -2.99
CA HIS A 142 -18.74 12.84 -2.48
C HIS A 142 -17.96 13.97 -3.16
N PHE A 143 -18.18 14.18 -4.46
CA PHE A 143 -17.42 15.16 -5.27
C PHE A 143 -18.27 16.29 -5.84
N GLY A 144 -19.60 16.20 -5.73
CA GLY A 144 -20.53 17.16 -6.30
C GLY A 144 -20.62 17.07 -7.82
N GLU A 145 -21.00 18.18 -8.45
CA GLU A 145 -21.07 18.25 -9.91
C GLU A 145 -19.69 18.23 -10.57
N SER A 146 -19.59 17.50 -11.68
CA SER A 146 -18.36 17.49 -12.46
C SER A 146 -18.07 18.89 -13.04
N PRO A 147 -16.79 19.25 -13.25
CA PRO A 147 -16.43 20.54 -13.84
C PRO A 147 -17.05 20.78 -15.22
N LEU A 148 -17.27 19.72 -16.01
CA LEU A 148 -17.98 19.80 -17.28
C LEU A 148 -19.48 20.09 -17.09
N ALA A 149 -20.12 19.49 -16.09
CA ALA A 149 -21.51 19.78 -15.75
C ALA A 149 -21.68 21.23 -15.29
N LYS A 150 -20.80 21.72 -14.40
CA LYS A 150 -20.79 23.13 -13.96
C LYS A 150 -20.62 24.09 -15.14
N ARG A 151 -19.67 23.80 -16.05
CA ARG A 151 -19.48 24.59 -17.28
C ARG A 151 -20.75 24.58 -18.14
N ARG A 152 -21.36 23.42 -18.39
CA ARG A 152 -22.59 23.30 -19.18
C ARG A 152 -23.75 24.07 -18.56
N ALA A 153 -23.93 24.01 -17.25
CA ALA A 153 -24.98 24.74 -16.55
C ALA A 153 -24.84 26.27 -16.75
N ILE A 154 -23.61 26.79 -16.67
CA ILE A 154 -23.32 28.20 -16.95
C ILE A 154 -23.64 28.56 -18.41
N PHE A 155 -23.20 27.76 -19.38
CA PHE A 155 -23.47 28.03 -20.80
C PHE A 155 -24.94 27.85 -21.20
N GLN A 156 -25.70 27.04 -20.47
CA GLN A 156 -27.15 26.90 -20.67
C GLN A 156 -27.92 28.09 -20.08
N THR A 157 -27.48 28.65 -18.96
CA THR A 157 -28.06 29.88 -18.37
C THR A 157 -27.67 31.15 -19.12
N THR A 158 -26.59 31.11 -19.92
CA THR A 158 -26.13 32.26 -20.74
C THR A 158 -26.72 32.25 -22.16
N LYS A 159 -27.67 31.36 -22.49
CA LYS A 159 -28.52 31.55 -23.68
C LYS A 159 -29.47 32.72 -23.40
N ILE A 160 -28.92 33.92 -23.53
CA ILE A 160 -29.65 35.19 -23.57
C ILE A 160 -30.49 35.17 -24.85
N ASP A 161 -31.77 35.47 -24.66
CA ASP A 161 -32.77 35.68 -25.71
C ASP A 161 -32.21 36.62 -26.80
N ILE A 162 -32.14 36.13 -28.04
CA ILE A 162 -32.07 36.93 -29.26
C ILE A 162 -33.37 36.69 -30.01
#